data_AF-A0A528C975-F1
#
_entry.id   AF-A0A528C975-F1
#
_cell.length_a   1.000
_cell.length_b   1.000
_cell.length_c   1.000
_cell.angle_alpha   90.00
_cell.angle_beta   90.00
_cell.angle_gamma   90.00
#
_symmetry.space_group_name_H-M   'P 1'
#
loop_
_entity.id
_entity.type
_entity.pdbx_description
1 polymer ?
#
loop_
_entity_poly.entity_id
_entity_poly.type
_entity_poly.pdbx_seq_one_letter_code
_entity_poly.pdbx_strand_id
1 'polypeptide(L)' 'AQNAVRIMLEQGTGGVLLFNTSKQAINPGPKFGAYGIPKAATLFLSRQFAVDYGAHGIRSNAVNAAAMLP' A
#
# COMPACT_ATOMS: atom_id res chain seq x y z
N ALA A 1 4.00 3.61 -7.46
CA ALA A 1 4.95 2.65 -6.85
C ALA A 1 5.92 2.05 -7.86
N GLN A 2 5.49 1.61 -9.05
CA GLN A 2 6.36 1.03 -10.09
C GLN A 2 7.64 1.84 -10.37
N ASN A 3 7.55 3.16 -10.56
CA ASN A 3 8.73 4.01 -10.79
C ASN A 3 9.71 4.02 -9.61
N ALA A 4 9.21 3.97 -8.37
CA ALA A 4 10.07 3.88 -7.19
C ALA A 4 10.77 2.53 -7.12
N VAL A 5 10.05 1.44 -7.44
CA VAL A 5 10.64 0.10 -7.56
C VAL A 5 11.73 0.07 -8.63
N ARG A 6 11.48 0.63 -9.81
CA ARG A 6 12.47 0.72 -10.88
C ARG A 6 13.76 1.37 -10.38
N ILE A 7 13.66 2.51 -9.70
CA ILE A 7 14.82 3.21 -9.14
C ILE A 7 15.51 2.38 -8.05
N MET A 8 14.77 1.76 -7.13
CA MET A 8 15.33 0.93 -6.06
C MET A 8 16.08 -0.29 -6.62
N LEU A 9 15.57 -0.89 -7.70
CA LEU A 9 16.23 -1.99 -8.41
C LEU A 9 17.50 -1.52 -9.10
N GLU A 10 17.47 -0.38 -9.80
CA GLU A 10 18.65 0.21 -10.44
C GLU A 10 19.73 0.60 -9.42
N GLN A 11 19.33 1.07 -8.23
CA GLN A 11 20.25 1.44 -7.16
C GLN A 11 20.80 0.24 -6.39
N GLY A 12 20.08 -0.89 -6.37
CA GLY A 12 20.47 -2.09 -5.61
C GLY A 12 20.46 -1.92 -4.09
N THR A 13 19.89 -0.82 -3.58
CA THR A 13 19.88 -0.47 -2.15
C THR A 13 18.66 -1.03 -1.41
N GLY A 14 17.70 -1.61 -2.13
CA GLY A 14 16.39 -1.99 -1.59
C GLY A 14 15.55 -0.76 -1.25
N GLY A 15 14.62 -0.88 -0.30
CA GLY A 15 13.84 0.27 0.15
C GLY A 15 12.53 -0.06 0.82
N VAL A 16 11.65 0.94 0.93
CA VAL A 16 10.31 0.80 1.50
C VAL A 16 9.28 1.53 0.65
N LEU A 17 8.24 0.82 0.26
CA LEU A 17 7.01 1.39 -0.27
C LEU A 17 5.98 1.49 0.85
N LEU A 18 5.44 2.70 1.07
CA LEU A 18 4.41 2.95 2.07
C LEU A 18 3.12 3.42 1.41
N PHE A 19 2.05 2.64 1.57
CA PHE A 19 0.75 2.92 0.99
C PHE A 19 -0.23 3.45 2.04
N ASN A 20 -0.97 4.50 1.71
CA ASN A 20 -2.02 5.00 2.57
C ASN A 20 -3.36 4.27 2.29
N THR A 21 -3.76 3.42 3.22
CA THR A 21 -5.01 2.66 3.19
C THR A 21 -6.05 3.27 4.15
N SER A 22 -7.01 2.47 4.61
CA SER A 22 -8.06 2.91 5.54
C SER A 22 -8.69 1.71 6.22
N LYS A 23 -9.33 1.92 7.36
CA LYS A 23 -10.23 0.95 8.01
C LYS A 23 -11.23 0.39 7.00
N GLN A 24 -11.69 1.21 6.05
CA GLN A 24 -12.65 0.80 5.02
C GLN A 24 -12.12 -0.30 4.08
N ALA A 25 -10.80 -0.53 4.04
CA ALA A 25 -10.18 -1.62 3.27
C ALA A 25 -10.37 -3.01 3.91
N ILE A 26 -10.66 -3.08 5.22
CA ILE A 26 -10.71 -4.32 6.01
C ILE A 26 -12.06 -4.47 6.71
N ASN A 27 -12.64 -3.36 7.18
CA ASN A 27 -13.92 -3.30 7.87
C ASN A 27 -14.79 -2.19 7.24
N PRO A 28 -15.45 -2.47 6.11
CA PRO A 28 -16.24 -1.49 5.37
C PRO A 28 -17.52 -1.10 6.12
N GLY A 29 -17.84 0.19 6.13
CA GLY A 29 -19.10 0.73 6.63
C GLY A 29 -20.11 1.03 5.51
N PRO A 30 -21.40 1.18 5.83
CA PRO A 30 -22.42 1.52 4.85
C PRO A 30 -22.10 2.86 4.15
N LYS A 31 -22.40 2.95 2.85
CA LYS A 31 -22.23 4.13 1.98
C LYS A 31 -20.77 4.57 1.70
N PHE A 32 -19.77 3.77 2.07
CA PHE A 32 -18.35 4.07 1.76
C PHE A 32 -17.81 3.33 0.53
N GLY A 33 -18.64 2.65 -0.27
CA GLY A 33 -18.18 1.78 -1.37
C GLY A 33 -17.15 2.42 -2.31
N ALA A 34 -17.44 3.63 -2.82
CA ALA A 34 -16.53 4.36 -3.71
C ALA A 34 -15.17 4.73 -3.09
N TYR A 35 -15.10 4.82 -1.76
CA TYR A 35 -13.87 5.08 -1.02
C TYR A 35 -13.18 3.78 -0.52
N GLY A 36 -13.96 2.83 -0.04
CA GLY A 36 -13.48 1.57 0.53
C GLY A 36 -12.89 0.63 -0.52
N ILE A 37 -13.52 0.50 -1.70
CA ILE A 37 -13.03 -0.35 -2.80
C ILE A 37 -11.60 0.02 -3.22
N PRO A 38 -11.28 1.28 -3.58
CA PRO A 38 -9.92 1.62 -3.96
C PRO A 38 -8.93 1.47 -2.81
N LYS A 39 -9.36 1.61 -1.54
CA LYS A 39 -8.51 1.37 -0.37
C LYS A 39 -8.22 -0.11 -0.15
N ALA A 40 -9.19 -0.99 -0.38
CA ALA A 40 -8.99 -2.44 -0.39
C ALA A 40 -8.06 -2.87 -1.54
N ALA A 41 -8.26 -2.33 -2.74
CA ALA A 41 -7.38 -2.55 -3.87
C ALA A 41 -5.94 -2.10 -3.58
N THR A 42 -5.78 -0.94 -2.93
CA THR A 42 -4.46 -0.43 -2.50
C THR A 42 -3.79 -1.35 -1.48
N LEU A 43 -4.55 -1.88 -0.52
CA LEU A 43 -4.04 -2.83 0.47
C LEU A 43 -3.56 -4.13 -0.20
N PHE A 44 -4.34 -4.65 -1.15
CA PHE A 44 -3.95 -5.85 -1.90
C PHE A 44 -2.73 -5.59 -2.78
N LEU A 45 -2.68 -4.43 -3.43
CA LEU A 45 -1.53 -4.00 -4.24
C LEU A 45 -0.24 -3.93 -3.40
N SER A 46 -0.30 -3.39 -2.18
CA SER A 46 0.86 -3.37 -1.28
C SER A 46 1.37 -4.78 -0.98
N ARG A 47 0.47 -5.74 -0.73
CA ARG A 47 0.85 -7.15 -0.53
C ARG A 47 1.52 -7.74 -1.77
N GLN A 48 0.99 -7.44 -2.96
CA GLN A 48 1.57 -7.89 -4.21
C GLN A 48 3.01 -7.37 -4.39
N PHE A 49 3.25 -6.09 -4.11
CA PHE A 49 4.63 -5.53 -4.15
C PHE A 49 5.57 -6.21 -3.15
N ALA A 50 5.10 -6.62 -1.97
CA ALA A 50 5.94 -7.35 -1.01
C ALA A 50 6.33 -8.74 -1.53
N VAL A 51 5.40 -9.45 -2.21
CA VAL A 51 5.67 -10.74 -2.83
C VAL A 51 6.66 -10.59 -3.99
N ASP A 52 6.42 -9.64 -4.88
CA ASP A 52 7.19 -9.49 -6.12
C ASP A 52 8.63 -8.99 -5.87
N TYR A 53 8.82 -8.12 -4.88
CA TYR A 53 10.10 -7.41 -4.70
C TYR A 53 10.77 -7.61 -3.34
N GLY A 54 10.19 -8.42 -2.45
CA GLY A 54 10.79 -8.72 -1.15
C GLY A 54 12.19 -9.33 -1.25
N ALA A 55 12.43 -10.20 -2.23
CA ALA A 55 13.74 -10.79 -2.52
C ALA A 55 14.81 -9.75 -2.91
N HIS A 56 14.39 -8.56 -3.37
CA HIS A 56 15.27 -7.46 -3.75
C HIS A 56 15.49 -6.45 -2.59
N GLY A 57 15.12 -6.81 -1.36
CA GLY A 57 15.22 -5.92 -0.20
C GLY A 57 14.22 -4.76 -0.20
N ILE A 58 13.19 -4.80 -1.07
CA ILE A 58 12.13 -3.79 -1.13
C ILE A 58 10.95 -4.27 -0.30
N ARG A 59 10.74 -3.62 0.85
CA ARG A 59 9.60 -3.88 1.73
C ARG A 59 8.39 -3.10 1.27
N SER A 60 7.19 -3.66 1.40
CA SER A 60 5.95 -2.93 1.16
C SER A 60 5.03 -3.01 2.37
N ASN A 61 4.53 -1.85 2.81
CA ASN A 61 3.63 -1.74 3.94
C ASN A 61 2.46 -0.81 3.63
N ALA A 62 1.34 -1.05 4.30
CA ALA A 62 0.16 -0.22 4.24
C ALA A 62 -0.14 0.36 5.62
N VAL A 63 -0.35 1.68 5.67
CA VAL A 63 -0.78 2.38 6.90
C VAL A 63 -2.27 2.61 6.81
N ASN A 64 -2.98 2.27 7.89
CA ASN A 64 -4.38 2.62 8.04
C ASN A 64 -4.48 4.08 8.50
N ALA A 65 -4.78 5.00 7.59
CA ALA A 65 -5.10 6.37 8.00
C ALA A 65 -6.56 6.45 8.48
N ALA A 66 -6.72 6.92 9.71
CA ALA A 66 -7.98 7.41 10.23
C ALA A 66 -8.10 8.92 9.93
N ALA A 67 -9.33 9.40 9.73
CA ALA A 67 -9.57 10.84 9.76
C ALA A 67 -9.31 11.34 11.19
N MET A 68 -8.60 12.46 11.32
CA MET A 68 -8.64 13.23 12.56
C MET A 68 -10.07 13.77 12.70
N LEU A 69 -10.72 13.43 13.80
CA LEU A 69 -11.84 14.24 14.28
C LEU A 69 -11.25 15.56 14.81
N PRO A 70 -11.93 16.69 14.60
CA PRO A 70 -11.56 17.95 15.26
C PRO A 70 -11.58 17.81 16.79
#